data_AF-A0A3P3YJF2-F1
#
_entry.id   AF-A0A3P3YJF2-F1
#
_cell.length_a   1.000
_cell.length_b   1.000
_cell.length_c   1.000
_cell.angle_alpha   90.00
_cell.angle_beta   90.00
_cell.angle_gamma   90.00
#
_symmetry.space_group_name_H-M   'P 1'
#
loop_
_entity.id
_entity.type
_entity.pdbx_description
1 polymer ?
#
loop_
_entity_poly.entity_id
_entity_poly.type
_entity_poly.pdbx_seq_one_letter_code
_entity_poly.pdbx_strand_id
1 'polypeptide(L)'
;MQQQQSPSGRVPLKAGRPLDEWRRRLRASCATRSRADRARFLRGLRSHPPDGSLSAAEIDQLIASLEFEFSQDVADQIHLAAYESSLPEIVGDFDYDLDHRGAYESILCPVCQRHHVAASAGTYSCPCGRFTLQVGDQVPPAMLRGLLARSLAAHPAPCRATFFVPTPRRLIIACSRCQTQDVVLETGPGLRNPMDCFL
;
A
#
# COMPACT_ATOMS: atom_id res chain seq x y z
N MET A 1 0.62 41.29 -30.20
CA MET A 1 0.05 40.77 -28.93
C MET A 1 -0.36 39.32 -29.16
N GLN A 2 0.61 38.40 -29.14
CA GLN A 2 0.36 36.96 -29.27
C GLN A 2 0.46 36.35 -27.88
N GLN A 3 -0.64 35.78 -27.37
CA GLN A 3 -0.63 34.94 -26.18
C GLN A 3 -0.21 33.53 -26.60
N GLN A 4 1.01 33.15 -26.22
CA GLN A 4 1.46 31.76 -26.23
C GLN A 4 0.77 31.01 -25.10
N GLN A 5 -0.17 30.13 -25.44
CA GLN A 5 -0.59 29.07 -24.53
C GLN A 5 0.26 27.84 -24.81
N SER A 6 1.09 27.47 -23.84
CA SER A 6 1.83 26.21 -23.83
C SER A 6 0.85 25.04 -23.66
N PRO A 7 0.85 23.99 -24.50
CA PRO A 7 0.15 22.77 -24.17
C PRO A 7 1.00 22.01 -23.15
N SER A 8 0.74 22.24 -21.87
CA SER A 8 1.19 21.36 -20.78
C SER A 8 0.58 19.98 -21.05
N GLY A 9 1.33 19.12 -21.71
CA GLY A 9 1.03 17.71 -21.91
C GLY A 9 0.99 16.96 -20.59
N ARG A 10 -0.11 17.10 -19.84
CA ARG A 10 -0.48 16.11 -18.83
C ARG A 10 -1.40 15.12 -19.52
N VAL A 11 -0.80 13.99 -19.93
CA VAL A 11 -1.56 12.82 -20.34
C VAL A 11 -2.41 12.40 -19.14
N PRO A 12 -3.75 12.33 -19.27
CA PRO A 12 -4.57 11.74 -18.22
C PRO A 12 -4.13 10.30 -18.04
N LEU A 13 -3.66 9.94 -16.85
CA LEU A 13 -3.50 8.54 -16.47
C LEU A 13 -4.89 7.91 -16.50
N LYS A 14 -5.24 7.30 -17.64
CA LYS A 14 -6.43 6.47 -17.75
C LYS A 14 -6.38 5.45 -16.61
N ALA A 15 -7.34 5.55 -15.71
CA ALA A 15 -7.62 4.57 -14.70
C ALA A 15 -7.74 3.18 -15.36
N GLY A 16 -6.96 2.21 -14.85
CA GLY A 16 -7.40 0.82 -14.80
C GLY A 16 -6.77 -0.25 -15.69
N ARG A 17 -5.74 -0.03 -16.54
CA ARG A 17 -5.24 -1.15 -17.41
C ARG A 17 -3.73 -1.34 -17.70
N PRO A 18 -2.75 -0.46 -17.38
CA PRO A 18 -1.34 -0.75 -17.74
C PRO A 18 -0.60 -1.73 -16.81
N LEU A 19 -0.87 -1.67 -15.50
CA LEU A 19 -0.10 -2.40 -14.48
C LEU A 19 -0.38 -3.90 -14.50
N ASP A 20 -1.64 -4.29 -14.66
CA ASP A 20 -2.02 -5.72 -14.66
C ASP A 20 -1.68 -6.41 -15.98
N GLU A 21 -1.69 -5.68 -17.09
CA GLU A 21 -1.17 -6.19 -18.36
C GLU A 21 0.36 -6.38 -18.30
N TRP A 22 1.10 -5.40 -17.75
CA TRP A 22 2.54 -5.54 -17.55
C TRP A 22 2.89 -6.69 -16.60
N ARG A 23 2.19 -6.82 -15.46
CA ARG A 23 2.36 -7.93 -14.52
C ARG A 23 2.07 -9.28 -15.16
N ARG A 24 0.98 -9.41 -15.94
CA ARG A 24 0.67 -10.64 -16.70
C ARG A 24 1.78 -10.97 -17.70
N ARG A 25 2.24 -9.99 -18.47
CA ARG A 25 3.33 -10.18 -19.45
C ARG A 25 4.66 -10.56 -18.78
N LEU A 26 4.97 -9.97 -17.64
CA LEU A 26 6.15 -10.30 -16.85
C LEU A 26 6.08 -11.75 -16.33
N ARG A 27 4.96 -12.15 -15.73
CA ARG A 27 4.73 -13.53 -15.26
C ARG A 27 4.84 -14.54 -16.40
N ALA A 28 4.22 -14.26 -17.55
CA ALA A 28 4.31 -15.12 -18.74
C ALA A 28 5.75 -15.24 -19.27
N SER A 29 6.51 -14.14 -19.28
CA SER A 29 7.91 -14.12 -19.71
C SER A 29 8.81 -14.91 -18.75
N CYS A 30 8.63 -14.73 -17.44
CA CYS A 30 9.34 -15.49 -16.40
C CYS A 30 9.04 -17.00 -16.49
N ALA A 31 7.77 -17.37 -16.66
CA ALA A 31 7.37 -18.77 -16.81
C ALA A 31 7.96 -19.42 -18.07
N THR A 32 8.04 -18.67 -19.18
CA THR A 32 8.66 -19.13 -20.43
C THR A 32 10.17 -19.32 -20.26
N ARG A 33 10.85 -18.35 -19.62
CA ARG A 33 12.29 -18.44 -19.36
C ARG A 33 12.63 -19.58 -18.42
N SER A 34 11.86 -19.75 -17.34
CA SER A 34 12.02 -20.86 -16.39
C SER A 34 11.87 -22.23 -17.07
N ARG A 35 10.86 -22.40 -17.93
CA ARG A 35 10.71 -23.63 -18.74
C ARG A 35 11.89 -23.87 -19.67
N ALA A 36 12.39 -22.84 -20.33
CA ALA A 36 13.56 -22.95 -21.19
C ALA A 36 14.83 -23.29 -20.40
N ASP A 37 15.00 -22.73 -19.20
CA ASP A 37 16.13 -23.01 -18.29
C ASP A 37 16.09 -24.45 -17.78
N ARG A 38 14.93 -24.92 -17.33
CA ARG A 38 14.71 -26.33 -16.93
C ARG A 38 15.01 -27.29 -18.08
N ALA A 39 14.52 -27.01 -19.28
CA ALA A 39 14.82 -27.83 -20.46
C ALA A 39 16.30 -27.81 -20.86
N ARG A 40 17.02 -26.69 -20.65
CA ARG A 40 18.47 -26.62 -20.83
C ARG A 40 19.21 -27.43 -19.77
N PHE A 41 18.77 -27.36 -18.52
CA PHE A 41 19.34 -28.12 -17.40
C PHE A 41 19.22 -29.63 -17.61
N LEU A 42 18.01 -30.13 -17.94
CA LEU A 42 17.79 -31.55 -18.22
C LEU A 42 18.60 -32.06 -19.43
N ARG A 43 18.72 -31.24 -20.48
CA ARG A 43 19.63 -31.55 -21.61
C ARG A 43 21.09 -31.57 -21.19
N GLY A 44 21.50 -30.64 -20.33
CA GLY A 44 22.84 -30.63 -19.74
C GLY A 44 23.15 -31.90 -18.98
N LEU A 45 22.23 -32.38 -18.14
CA LEU A 45 22.37 -33.64 -17.41
C LEU A 45 22.48 -34.87 -18.35
N ARG A 46 21.76 -34.87 -19.48
CA ARG A 46 21.85 -35.95 -20.48
C ARG A 46 23.16 -35.92 -21.28
N SER A 47 23.66 -34.74 -21.64
CA SER A 47 24.84 -34.59 -22.49
C SER A 47 26.16 -34.61 -21.72
N HIS A 48 26.14 -34.15 -20.47
CA HIS A 48 27.29 -34.06 -19.58
C HIS A 48 26.89 -34.58 -18.19
N PRO A 49 26.75 -35.90 -18.04
CA PRO A 49 26.45 -36.48 -16.74
C PRO A 49 27.56 -36.16 -15.73
N PRO A 50 27.24 -35.92 -14.46
CA PRO A 50 28.24 -35.63 -13.44
C PRO A 50 29.22 -36.79 -13.30
N ASP A 51 30.52 -36.48 -13.29
CA ASP A 51 31.59 -37.48 -13.35
C ASP A 51 31.47 -38.52 -12.20
N GLY A 52 31.38 -39.79 -12.60
CA GLY A 52 31.70 -40.97 -11.79
C GLY A 52 30.76 -41.34 -10.63
N SER A 53 29.69 -40.59 -10.37
CA SER A 53 28.87 -40.77 -9.16
C SER A 53 27.55 -41.51 -9.39
N LEU A 54 27.01 -41.44 -10.61
CA LEU A 54 25.71 -42.00 -10.97
C LEU A 54 25.83 -42.77 -12.29
N SER A 55 25.25 -43.96 -12.32
CA SER A 55 25.05 -44.75 -13.53
C SER A 55 24.06 -44.05 -14.47
N ALA A 56 24.09 -44.41 -15.76
CA ALA A 56 23.14 -43.90 -16.75
C ALA A 56 21.68 -44.10 -16.33
N ALA A 57 21.37 -45.23 -15.68
CA ALA A 57 20.03 -45.54 -15.17
C ALA A 57 19.61 -44.60 -14.01
N GLU A 58 20.55 -44.25 -13.12
CA GLU A 58 20.28 -43.31 -12.02
C GLU A 58 20.09 -41.87 -12.54
N ILE A 59 20.79 -41.49 -13.62
CA ILE A 59 20.60 -40.21 -14.31
C ILE A 59 19.23 -40.15 -14.98
N ASP A 60 18.83 -41.21 -15.68
CA ASP A 60 17.50 -41.30 -16.30
C ASP A 60 16.38 -41.25 -15.26
N GLN A 61 16.57 -41.92 -14.11
CA GLN A 61 15.62 -41.89 -13.00
C GLN A 61 15.51 -40.48 -12.39
N LEU A 62 16.64 -39.80 -12.17
CA LEU A 62 16.68 -38.42 -11.68
C LEU A 62 15.97 -37.46 -12.64
N ILE A 63 16.21 -37.62 -13.95
CA ILE A 63 15.55 -36.81 -14.98
C ILE A 63 14.03 -37.04 -14.96
N ALA A 64 13.58 -38.29 -14.88
CA ALA A 64 12.16 -38.61 -14.82
C ALA A 64 11.48 -38.01 -13.56
N SER A 65 12.16 -38.06 -12.41
CA SER A 65 11.68 -37.41 -11.17
C SER A 65 11.58 -35.90 -11.31
N LEU A 66 12.61 -35.24 -11.88
CA LEU A 66 12.60 -33.79 -12.09
C LEU A 66 11.57 -33.35 -13.13
N GLU A 67 11.38 -34.11 -14.21
CA GLU A 67 10.33 -33.86 -15.22
C GLU A 67 8.93 -33.96 -14.60
N PHE A 68 8.72 -34.90 -13.67
CA PHE A 68 7.48 -35.04 -12.92
C PHE A 68 7.23 -33.86 -11.96
N GLU A 69 8.23 -33.50 -11.14
CA GLU A 69 8.14 -32.34 -10.23
C GLU A 69 7.86 -31.04 -10.99
N PHE A 70 8.58 -30.81 -12.09
CA PHE A 70 8.35 -29.62 -12.92
C PHE A 70 6.96 -29.62 -13.58
N SER A 71 6.37 -30.78 -13.86
CA SER A 71 5.02 -30.89 -14.40
C SER A 71 3.96 -30.59 -13.34
N GLN A 72 4.18 -31.02 -12.08
CA GLN A 72 3.33 -30.68 -10.95
C GLN A 72 3.36 -29.18 -10.64
N ASP A 73 4.55 -28.56 -10.60
CA ASP A 73 4.69 -27.10 -10.42
C ASP A 73 3.85 -26.28 -11.42
N VAL A 74 3.81 -26.74 -12.68
CA VAL A 74 3.04 -26.07 -13.74
C VAL A 74 1.55 -26.25 -13.51
N ALA A 75 1.11 -27.45 -13.12
CA ALA A 75 -0.29 -27.71 -12.79
C ALA A 75 -0.75 -26.87 -11.60
N ASP A 76 0.06 -26.78 -10.55
CA ASP A 76 -0.22 -25.96 -9.36
C ASP A 76 -0.29 -24.47 -9.69
N GLN A 77 0.60 -23.98 -10.55
CA GLN A 77 0.53 -22.59 -11.03
C GLN A 77 -0.74 -22.31 -11.84
N ILE A 78 -1.20 -23.26 -12.65
CA ILE A 78 -2.47 -23.13 -13.39
C ILE A 78 -3.65 -23.10 -12.41
N HIS A 79 -3.65 -23.98 -11.42
CA HIS A 79 -4.68 -24.02 -10.39
C HIS A 79 -4.72 -22.74 -9.54
N LEU A 80 -3.56 -22.24 -9.12
CA LEU A 80 -3.44 -20.98 -8.39
C LEU A 80 -3.90 -19.79 -9.23
N ALA A 81 -3.52 -19.73 -10.52
CA ALA A 81 -3.96 -18.66 -11.41
C ALA A 81 -5.48 -18.70 -11.66
N ALA A 82 -6.06 -19.90 -11.80
CA ALA A 82 -7.50 -20.07 -11.92
C ALA A 82 -8.23 -19.67 -10.63
N TYR A 83 -7.69 -20.05 -9.47
CA TYR A 83 -8.18 -19.61 -8.17
C TYR A 83 -8.13 -18.08 -8.05
N GLU A 84 -6.99 -17.45 -8.30
CA GLU A 84 -6.81 -15.99 -8.32
C GLU A 84 -7.80 -15.29 -9.27
N SER A 85 -8.08 -15.90 -10.43
CA SER A 85 -9.03 -15.35 -11.42
C SER A 85 -10.50 -15.56 -11.03
N SER A 86 -10.78 -16.53 -10.15
CA SER A 86 -12.12 -16.79 -9.61
C SER A 86 -12.43 -16.02 -8.33
N LEU A 87 -11.39 -15.48 -7.67
CA LEU A 87 -11.58 -14.51 -6.61
C LEU A 87 -12.25 -13.27 -7.23
N PRO A 88 -13.30 -12.73 -6.61
CA PRO A 88 -13.79 -11.41 -6.97
C PRO A 88 -12.63 -10.42 -6.95
N GLU A 89 -12.55 -9.50 -7.91
CA GLU A 89 -11.61 -8.37 -7.84
C GLU A 89 -11.95 -7.56 -6.59
N ILE A 90 -11.32 -7.86 -5.44
CA ILE A 90 -11.40 -7.06 -4.20
C ILE A 90 -10.54 -5.78 -4.37
N VAL A 91 -10.41 -5.28 -5.58
CA VAL A 91 -9.62 -4.09 -5.94
C VAL A 91 -10.48 -3.24 -6.86
N GLY A 92 -11.56 -2.71 -6.30
CA GLY A 92 -12.46 -1.81 -7.03
C GLY A 92 -13.57 -1.27 -6.14
N ASP A 93 -14.16 -2.12 -5.30
CA ASP A 93 -15.34 -1.72 -4.53
C ASP A 93 -15.04 -1.10 -3.16
N PHE A 94 -13.93 -1.43 -2.49
CA PHE A 94 -13.67 -0.82 -1.19
C PHE A 94 -13.34 0.68 -1.29
N ASP A 95 -12.63 1.11 -2.34
CA ASP A 95 -12.35 2.55 -2.56
C ASP A 95 -13.60 3.27 -3.09
N TYR A 96 -14.38 2.63 -3.97
CA TYR A 96 -15.59 3.23 -4.55
C TYR A 96 -16.72 3.41 -3.51
N ASP A 97 -16.91 2.43 -2.61
CA ASP A 97 -17.92 2.51 -1.53
C ASP A 97 -17.47 3.48 -0.41
N LEU A 98 -16.15 3.70 -0.22
CA LEU A 98 -15.61 4.75 0.64
C LEU A 98 -15.87 6.15 0.05
N ASP A 99 -15.70 6.31 -1.27
CA ASP A 99 -15.90 7.57 -2.00
C ASP A 99 -17.38 8.00 -2.03
N HIS A 100 -18.33 7.06 -2.12
CA HIS A 100 -19.74 7.39 -2.40
C HIS A 100 -20.67 7.43 -1.17
N ARG A 101 -20.19 7.03 0.02
CA ARG A 101 -20.97 7.03 1.27
C ARG A 101 -20.57 8.10 2.29
N GLY A 102 -19.78 9.09 1.92
CA GLY A 102 -19.31 10.13 2.86
C GLY A 102 -18.29 9.61 3.89
N ALA A 103 -17.75 8.40 3.71
CA ALA A 103 -16.74 7.83 4.60
C ALA A 103 -15.39 8.56 4.54
N TYR A 104 -15.13 9.31 3.46
CA TYR A 104 -14.02 10.26 3.36
C TYR A 104 -14.15 11.48 4.29
N GLU A 105 -15.37 11.85 4.68
CA GLU A 105 -15.62 12.98 5.59
C GLU A 105 -15.55 12.59 7.06
N SER A 106 -15.62 11.28 7.35
CA SER A 106 -15.62 10.78 8.71
C SER A 106 -14.21 10.46 9.20
N ILE A 107 -13.84 11.04 10.34
CA ILE A 107 -12.54 10.82 11.00
C ILE A 107 -12.81 10.02 12.27
N LEU A 108 -12.19 8.85 12.44
CA LEU A 108 -12.21 8.15 13.71
C LEU A 108 -11.40 8.93 14.75
N CYS A 109 -11.91 9.01 15.97
CA CYS A 109 -11.23 9.72 17.04
C CYS A 109 -9.85 9.10 17.30
N PRO A 110 -8.76 9.85 17.14
CA PRO A 110 -7.40 9.31 17.25
C PRO A 110 -7.03 8.95 18.70
N VAL A 111 -7.82 9.41 19.68
CA VAL A 111 -7.63 9.14 21.11
C VAL A 111 -8.34 7.86 21.54
N CYS A 112 -9.64 7.70 21.22
CA CYS A 112 -10.43 6.56 21.68
C CYS A 112 -10.60 5.44 20.63
N GLN A 113 -10.38 5.74 19.35
CA GLN A 113 -10.53 4.84 18.21
C GLN A 113 -11.91 4.15 18.08
N ARG A 114 -12.92 4.63 18.81
CA ARG A 114 -14.27 4.04 18.87
C ARG A 114 -15.36 4.88 18.22
N HIS A 115 -15.26 6.20 18.33
CA HIS A 115 -16.29 7.11 17.85
C HIS A 115 -15.75 7.98 16.73
N HIS A 116 -16.64 8.38 15.81
CA HIS A 116 -16.33 9.38 14.81
C HIS A 116 -16.25 10.78 15.44
N VAL A 117 -15.42 11.62 14.85
CA VAL A 117 -15.27 13.02 15.18
C VAL A 117 -16.34 13.81 14.44
N ALA A 118 -17.13 14.58 15.17
CA ALA A 118 -18.09 15.53 14.62
C ALA A 118 -17.40 16.88 14.35
N ALA A 119 -17.64 17.44 13.17
CA ALA A 119 -17.20 18.79 12.81
C ALA A 119 -18.36 19.77 13.00
N SER A 120 -18.16 20.82 13.79
CA SER A 120 -19.15 21.88 14.02
C SER A 120 -18.45 23.23 14.13
N ALA A 121 -18.81 24.19 13.26
CA ALA A 121 -18.38 25.59 13.31
C ALA A 121 -16.89 25.79 13.69
N GLY A 122 -15.99 25.14 12.96
CA GLY A 122 -14.54 25.26 13.20
C GLY A 122 -14.01 24.51 14.43
N THR A 123 -14.77 23.56 14.96
CA THR A 123 -14.35 22.67 16.06
C THR A 123 -14.61 21.21 15.69
N TYR A 124 -13.61 20.37 15.90
CA TYR A 124 -13.71 18.92 15.85
C TYR A 124 -13.90 18.37 17.26
N SER A 125 -14.95 17.60 17.51
CA SER A 125 -15.22 17.02 18.82
C SER A 125 -15.59 15.55 18.72
N CYS A 126 -15.20 14.77 19.72
CA CYS A 126 -15.56 13.36 19.82
C CYS A 126 -16.49 13.12 21.01
N PRO A 127 -17.53 12.27 20.88
CA PRO A 127 -18.40 11.86 21.98
C PRO A 127 -17.67 11.27 23.20
N CYS A 128 -16.44 10.78 23.04
CA CYS A 128 -15.65 10.29 24.18
C CYS A 128 -15.17 11.39 25.14
N GLY A 129 -15.32 12.68 24.80
CA GLY A 129 -14.91 13.82 25.61
C GLY A 129 -13.39 14.06 25.70
N ARG A 130 -12.55 13.16 25.15
CA ARG A 130 -11.08 13.27 25.20
C ARG A 130 -10.46 13.92 23.97
N PHE A 131 -11.27 14.31 23.00
CA PHE A 131 -10.81 14.94 21.76
C PHE A 131 -11.73 16.10 21.42
N THR A 132 -11.22 17.32 21.60
CA THR A 132 -11.89 18.57 21.25
C THR A 132 -10.86 19.53 20.70
N LEU A 133 -10.89 19.77 19.40
CA LEU A 133 -9.88 20.52 18.65
C LEU A 133 -10.55 21.66 17.86
N GLN A 134 -10.32 22.89 18.31
CA GLN A 134 -10.65 24.14 17.63
C GLN A 134 -9.63 24.42 16.52
N VAL A 135 -10.12 24.49 15.29
CA VAL A 135 -9.34 24.71 14.06
C VAL A 135 -9.80 25.95 13.29
N GLY A 136 -10.96 26.52 13.62
CA GLY A 136 -11.61 27.52 12.78
C GLY A 136 -11.91 26.97 11.38
N ASP A 137 -12.00 27.87 10.39
CA ASP A 137 -12.30 27.51 9.00
C ASP A 137 -11.06 27.00 8.22
N GLN A 138 -9.89 26.92 8.85
CA GLN A 138 -8.63 26.69 8.13
C GLN A 138 -8.27 25.23 7.89
N VAL A 139 -8.96 24.27 8.54
CA VAL A 139 -8.60 22.85 8.46
C VAL A 139 -9.81 21.99 8.08
N PRO A 140 -9.98 21.66 6.78
CA PRO A 140 -11.04 20.75 6.35
C PRO A 140 -10.77 19.31 6.83
N PRO A 141 -11.80 18.44 6.92
CA PRO A 141 -11.65 17.09 7.46
C PRO A 141 -10.60 16.27 6.70
N ALA A 142 -10.53 16.42 5.38
CA ALA A 142 -9.53 15.77 4.54
C ALA A 142 -8.08 16.12 4.94
N MET A 143 -7.83 17.38 5.33
CA MET A 143 -6.50 17.83 5.77
C MET A 143 -6.13 17.22 7.13
N LEU A 144 -7.08 17.21 8.08
CA LEU A 144 -6.86 16.58 9.39
C LEU A 144 -6.59 15.08 9.24
N ARG A 145 -7.35 14.38 8.39
CA ARG A 145 -7.13 12.97 8.07
C ARG A 145 -5.73 12.74 7.49
N GLY A 146 -5.33 13.57 6.52
CA GLY A 146 -3.99 13.50 5.93
C GLY A 146 -2.86 13.72 6.94
N LEU A 147 -3.02 14.67 7.87
CA LEU A 147 -2.06 14.93 8.94
C LEU A 147 -1.91 13.74 9.88
N LEU A 148 -3.04 13.15 10.31
CA LEU A 148 -3.05 11.96 11.16
C LEU A 148 -2.37 10.76 10.47
N ALA A 149 -2.72 10.52 9.20
CA ALA A 149 -2.15 9.43 8.41
C ALA A 149 -0.63 9.58 8.20
N ARG A 150 -0.17 10.79 7.86
CA ARG A 150 1.28 11.07 7.72
C ARG A 150 2.02 10.91 9.03
N SER A 151 1.46 11.40 10.13
CA SER A 151 2.09 11.30 11.46
C SER A 151 2.22 9.84 11.90
N LEU A 152 1.23 9.00 11.59
CA LEU A 152 1.31 7.56 11.84
C LEU A 152 2.28 6.84 10.91
N ALA A 153 2.35 7.23 9.64
CA ALA A 153 3.26 6.63 8.66
C ALA A 153 4.73 6.99 8.91
N ALA A 154 5.00 8.20 9.38
CA ALA A 154 6.34 8.65 9.78
C ALA A 154 6.83 7.98 11.07
N HIS A 155 5.91 7.39 11.85
CA HIS A 155 6.24 6.75 13.10
C HIS A 155 6.73 5.31 12.87
N PRO A 156 7.91 4.93 13.41
CA PRO A 156 8.48 3.61 13.17
C PRO A 156 7.59 2.50 13.74
N ALA A 157 7.19 1.57 12.88
CA ALA A 157 6.51 0.33 13.30
C ALA A 157 7.50 -0.58 14.06
N PRO A 158 7.06 -1.37 15.07
CA PRO A 158 5.70 -1.64 15.52
C PRO A 158 5.31 -0.86 16.79
N CYS A 159 5.41 0.47 16.76
CA CYS A 159 5.10 1.30 17.93
C CYS A 159 3.64 1.81 17.86
N ARG A 160 2.91 1.74 18.99
CA ARG A 160 1.56 2.28 19.13
C ARG A 160 1.65 3.73 19.60
N ALA A 161 1.58 4.66 18.65
CA ALA A 161 1.45 6.07 18.97
C ALA A 161 0.02 6.38 19.47
N THR A 162 -0.07 7.27 20.44
CA THR A 162 -1.33 7.79 20.99
C THR A 162 -1.40 9.28 20.73
N PHE A 163 -2.57 9.74 20.32
CA PHE A 163 -2.83 11.16 20.18
C PHE A 163 -3.47 11.70 21.44
N PHE A 164 -3.18 12.95 21.77
CA PHE A 164 -3.88 13.69 22.79
C PHE A 164 -3.90 15.18 22.47
N VAL A 165 -4.86 15.87 23.06
CA VAL A 165 -5.14 17.29 22.80
C VAL A 165 -4.92 18.04 24.12
N PRO A 166 -3.68 18.49 24.43
CA PRO A 166 -3.38 19.15 25.70
C PRO A 166 -4.05 20.52 25.81
N THR A 167 -4.28 21.18 24.68
CA THR A 167 -5.07 22.41 24.59
C THR A 167 -6.04 22.28 23.44
N PRO A 168 -7.18 22.98 23.46
CA PRO A 168 -8.16 22.92 22.37
C PRO A 168 -7.60 23.29 21.00
N ARG A 169 -6.38 23.81 20.89
CA ARG A 169 -5.77 24.26 19.63
C ARG A 169 -4.55 23.45 19.23
N ARG A 170 -4.18 22.43 20.00
CA ARG A 170 -2.94 21.68 19.78
C ARG A 170 -3.22 20.19 19.83
N LEU A 171 -2.83 19.48 18.77
CA LEU A 171 -2.87 18.03 18.67
C LEU A 171 -1.44 17.49 18.70
N ILE A 172 -1.17 16.57 19.61
CA ILE A 172 0.15 15.97 19.79
C ILE A 172 0.04 14.46 19.57
N ILE A 173 1.04 13.91 18.88
CA ILE A 173 1.30 12.48 18.82
C ILE A 173 2.40 12.17 19.84
N ALA A 174 2.18 11.18 20.71
CA ALA A 174 3.21 10.66 21.59
C ALA A 174 3.26 9.15 21.55
N CYS A 175 4.46 8.61 21.72
CA CYS A 175 4.65 7.18 21.90
C CYS A 175 5.65 6.90 23.02
N SER A 176 5.22 6.10 24.00
CA SER A 176 6.08 5.70 25.12
C SER A 176 7.22 4.77 24.73
N ARG A 177 7.12 4.04 23.60
CA ARG A 177 8.15 3.10 23.15
C ARG A 177 9.36 3.79 22.53
N CYS A 178 9.13 4.74 21.63
CA CYS A 178 10.20 5.50 20.97
C CYS A 178 10.45 6.87 21.62
N GLN A 179 9.74 7.19 22.71
CA GLN A 179 9.83 8.47 23.44
C GLN A 179 9.65 9.70 22.53
N THR A 180 8.94 9.53 21.42
CA THR A 180 8.66 10.61 20.47
C THR A 180 7.45 11.39 20.96
N GLN A 181 7.55 12.71 20.94
CA GLN A 181 6.44 13.62 21.15
C GLN A 181 6.53 14.72 20.09
N ASP A 182 5.52 14.80 19.22
CA ASP A 182 5.53 15.75 18.11
C ASP A 182 4.19 16.45 17.94
N VAL A 183 4.23 17.69 17.46
CA VAL A 183 3.04 18.52 17.23
C VAL A 183 2.49 18.21 15.85
N VAL A 184 1.33 17.58 15.82
CA VAL A 184 0.65 17.20 14.58
C VAL A 184 -0.09 18.40 13.99
N LEU A 185 -0.68 19.23 14.86
CA LEU A 185 -1.40 20.43 14.48
C LEU A 185 -1.37 21.44 15.62
N GLU A 186 -1.15 22.70 15.30
CA GLU A 186 -1.30 23.84 16.21
C GLU A 186 -2.04 24.97 15.49
N THR A 187 -3.13 25.46 16.06
CA THR A 187 -4.00 26.48 15.47
C THR A 187 -3.88 27.78 16.27
N GLY A 188 -3.53 28.90 15.63
CA GLY A 188 -3.29 30.16 16.33
C GLY A 188 -3.43 31.40 15.44
N PRO A 189 -3.76 32.58 16.01
CA PRO A 189 -3.81 33.84 15.28
C PRO A 189 -2.38 34.30 15.00
N GLY A 190 -1.84 33.85 13.87
CA GLY A 190 -0.49 34.18 13.44
C GLY A 190 0.50 33.06 13.70
N LEU A 191 0.53 32.05 12.82
CA LEU A 191 1.74 31.41 12.35
C LEU A 191 1.47 30.49 11.16
N ARG A 192 2.56 30.21 10.46
CA ARG A 192 2.70 29.86 9.05
C ARG A 192 1.98 28.59 8.65
N ASN A 193 1.74 28.51 7.34
CA ASN A 193 1.32 27.32 6.64
C ASN A 193 2.17 26.12 7.14
N PRO A 194 1.57 25.01 7.61
CA PRO A 194 2.31 23.86 8.13
C PRO A 194 3.22 23.17 7.08
N MET A 195 3.25 23.69 5.85
CA MET A 195 4.18 23.30 4.78
C MET A 195 5.53 24.03 4.84
N ASP A 196 5.69 25.09 5.65
CA ASP A 196 6.92 25.90 5.66
C ASP A 196 8.02 25.37 6.61
N CYS A 197 7.80 24.27 7.32
CA CYS A 197 8.76 23.73 8.30
C CYS A 197 9.59 22.54 7.81
N PHE A 198 9.37 22.04 6.59
CA PHE A 198 10.06 20.85 6.10
C PHE A 198 10.45 20.98 4.61
N LEU A 199 11.38 21.90 4.33
CA LEU A 199 12.32 21.83 3.20
C LEU A 199 13.74 21.71 3.75
#